data_AF-A0A7Z2YA37-F1
#
_entry.id   AF-A0A7Z2YA37-F1
#
_cell.length_a   1.000
_cell.length_b   1.000
_cell.length_c   1.000
_cell.angle_alpha   90.00
_cell.angle_beta   90.00
_cell.angle_gamma   90.00
#
_symmetry.space_group_name_H-M   'P 1'
#
loop_
_entity.id
_entity.type
_entity.pdbx_description
1 polymer ?
#
loop_
_entity_poly.entity_id
_entity_poly.type
_entity_poly.pdbx_seq_one_letter_code
_entity_poly.pdbx_strand_id
1 'polypeptide(L)' 'MEIMAAVLVMFGIIAVRVISFFYPDWKAIKGEYLSERRHIGYSVLGIGVLLVMFILSQLILRI' A
#
# COMPACT_ATOMS: atom_id res chain seq x y z
N MET A 1 -11.42 9.62 -17.81
CA MET A 1 -10.89 8.40 -17.15
C MET A 1 -9.49 8.61 -16.55
N GLU A 2 -8.63 9.41 -17.18
CA GLU A 2 -7.24 9.64 -16.75
C GLU A 2 -7.08 10.21 -15.33
N ILE A 3 -7.90 11.20 -14.96
CA ILE A 3 -7.86 11.78 -13.60
C ILE A 3 -8.18 10.72 -12.55
N MET A 4 -9.18 9.86 -12.80
CA MET A 4 -9.57 8.80 -11.87
C MET A 4 -8.48 7.74 -11.71
N ALA A 5 -7.82 7.39 -12.82
CA ALA A 5 -6.65 6.52 -12.83
C ALA A 5 -5.48 7.11 -12.00
N ALA A 6 -5.17 8.40 -12.19
CA ALA A 6 -4.14 9.09 -11.42
C ALA A 6 -4.46 9.12 -9.91
N VAL A 7 -5.72 9.36 -9.56
CA VAL A 7 -6.20 9.34 -8.16
C VAL A 7 -6.04 7.95 -7.54
N LEU A 8 -6.37 6.88 -8.27
CA LEU A 8 -6.18 5.49 -7.79
C LEU A 8 -4.71 5.18 -7.53
N VAL A 9 -3.81 5.56 -8.44
CA VAL A 9 -2.37 5.36 -8.25
C VAL A 9 -1.87 6.17 -7.05
N MET A 10 -2.33 7.41 -6.88
CA MET A 10 -1.99 8.24 -5.72
C MET A 10 -2.42 7.57 -4.40
N PHE A 11 -3.64 7.01 -4.33
CA PHE A 11 -4.08 6.23 -3.18
C PHE A 11 -3.21 5.00 -2.94
N GLY A 12 -2.81 4.30 -3.99
CA GLY A 12 -1.87 3.18 -3.89
C GLY A 12 -0.52 3.58 -3.26
N ILE A 13 0.04 4.72 -3.68
CA ILE A 13 1.32 5.24 -3.16
C ILE A 13 1.19 5.58 -1.66
N ILE A 14 0.10 6.26 -1.29
CA ILE A 14 -0.17 6.60 0.11
C ILE A 14 -0.34 5.32 0.94
N ALA A 15 -1.11 4.35 0.43
CA ALA A 15 -1.35 3.07 1.10
C ALA A 15 -0.05 2.30 1.35
N VAL A 16 0.90 2.28 0.41
CA VAL A 16 2.22 1.67 0.63
C VAL A 16 2.91 2.28 1.84
N ARG A 17 2.93 3.62 1.94
CA ARG A 17 3.57 4.29 3.07
C ARG A 17 2.89 3.94 4.39
N VAL A 18 1.56 3.95 4.39
CA VAL A 18 0.76 3.65 5.60
C VAL A 18 0.96 2.21 6.05
N ILE A 19 0.88 1.25 5.13
CA ILE A 19 0.94 -0.18 5.45
C ILE A 19 2.36 -0.63 5.76
N SER A 20 3.35 -0.20 4.97
CA SER A 20 4.72 -0.70 5.08
C SER A 20 5.54 -0.02 6.18
N PHE A 21 5.19 1.22 6.57
CA PHE A 21 5.96 1.99 7.55
C PHE A 21 5.12 2.41 8.76
N PHE A 22 4.08 3.22 8.55
CA PHE A 22 3.33 3.81 9.67
C PHE A 22 2.63 2.77 10.54
N TYR A 23 2.07 1.72 9.94
CA TYR A 23 1.37 0.68 10.67
C TYR A 23 2.32 -0.17 11.55
N PRO A 24 3.46 -0.67 11.03
CA PRO A 24 4.48 -1.31 11.86
C PRO A 24 5.02 -0.40 12.98
N ASP A 25 5.35 0.85 12.67
CA ASP A 25 5.90 1.79 13.66
C ASP A 25 4.90 2.11 14.77
N TRP A 26 3.64 2.32 14.41
CA TRP A 26 2.56 2.50 15.39
C TRP A 26 2.40 1.30 16.32
N LYS A 27 2.55 0.08 15.80
CA LYS A 27 2.56 -1.14 16.64
C LYS A 27 3.77 -1.20 17.55
N ALA A 28 4.96 -0.86 17.05
CA ALA A 28 6.16 -0.81 17.86
C ALA A 28 6.04 0.18 19.02
N ILE A 29 5.45 1.37 18.78
CA ILE A 29 5.19 2.38 19.82
C ILE A 29 4.24 1.85 20.91
N LYS A 30 3.29 0.97 20.55
CA LYS A 30 2.39 0.32 21.50
C LYS A 30 3.02 -0.85 22.27
N GLY A 31 4.29 -1.14 22.04
CA GLY A 31 4.99 -2.27 22.65
C GLY A 31 4.78 -3.61 21.93
N GLU A 32 4.07 -3.64 20.80
CA GLU A 32 3.96 -4.82 19.95
C GLU A 32 5.19 -4.92 19.03
N TYR A 33 6.28 -5.50 19.53
CA TYR A 33 7.43 -5.81 18.68
C TYR A 33 7.05 -6.81 17.60
N LEU A 34 7.07 -6.36 16.36
CA LEU A 34 6.84 -7.21 15.20
C LEU A 34 8.11 -8.00 14.90
N SER A 35 7.95 -9.31 14.70
CA SER A 35 9.03 -10.13 14.16
C SER A 35 9.41 -9.65 12.76
N GLU A 36 10.66 -9.87 12.37
CA GLU A 36 11.19 -9.48 11.05
C GLU A 36 10.32 -10.01 9.89
N ARG A 37 9.79 -11.23 10.02
CA ARG A 37 8.85 -11.81 9.07
C ARG A 37 7.55 -11.00 8.93
N ARG A 38 7.05 -10.41 10.02
CA ARG A 38 5.86 -9.56 10.00
C ARG A 38 6.16 -8.21 9.35
N HIS A 39 7.33 -7.63 9.59
CA HIS A 39 7.78 -6.41 8.88
C HIS A 39 7.85 -6.61 7.36
N ILE A 40 8.43 -7.74 6.93
CA ILE A 40 8.46 -8.12 5.52
C ILE A 40 7.03 -8.34 5.00
N GLY A 41 6.17 -9.01 5.78
CA GLY A 41 4.76 -9.21 5.43
C GLY A 41 4.01 -7.91 5.18
N TYR A 42 4.16 -6.90 6.05
CA TYR A 42 3.56 -5.58 5.85
C TYR A 42 4.13 -4.85 4.63
N SER A 43 5.43 -4.98 4.39
CA SER A 43 6.07 -4.40 3.19
C SER A 43 5.52 -4.99 1.90
N VAL A 44 5.38 -6.31 1.85
CA VAL A 44 4.79 -7.03 0.71
C VAL A 44 3.31 -6.67 0.53
N LEU A 45 2.55 -6.55 1.62
CA LEU A 45 1.15 -6.11 1.56
C LEU A 45 1.01 -4.70 1.01
N GLY A 46 1.85 -3.76 1.44
CA GLY A 46 1.84 -2.40 0.90
C GLY A 46 2.10 -2.40 -0.62
N ILE A 47 3.14 -3.11 -1.07
CA ILE A 47 3.46 -3.25 -2.50
C ILE A 47 2.30 -3.91 -3.26
N GLY A 48 1.70 -4.96 -2.70
CA GLY A 48 0.55 -5.65 -3.29
C GLY A 48 -0.65 -4.74 -3.50
N VAL A 49 -0.97 -3.87 -2.52
CA VAL A 49 -2.06 -2.89 -2.65
C VAL A 49 -1.78 -1.90 -3.79
N LEU A 50 -0.55 -1.39 -3.92
CA LEU A 50 -0.19 -0.52 -5.04
C LEU A 50 -0.32 -1.22 -6.39
N LEU A 51 0.11 -2.47 -6.50
CA LEU A 51 -0.04 -3.28 -7.72
C LEU A 51 -1.52 -3.46 -8.11
N VAL A 52 -2.38 -3.74 -7.14
CA VAL A 52 -3.83 -3.85 -7.39
C VAL A 52 -4.39 -2.52 -7.88
N MET A 53 -4.06 -1.40 -7.23
CA MET A 53 -4.51 -0.07 -7.66
C MET A 53 -4.00 0.28 -9.06
N PHE A 54 -2.77 -0.09 -9.40
CA PHE A 54 -2.22 0.08 -10.74
C PHE A 54 -2.99 -0.75 -11.79
N ILE A 55 -3.25 -2.04 -11.53
CA ILE A 55 -4.01 -2.90 -12.45
C ILE A 55 -5.42 -2.33 -12.67
N LEU A 56 -6.11 -1.92 -11.61
CA LEU A 56 -7.43 -1.29 -11.71
C LEU A 56 -7.37 0.01 -12.51
N SER A 57 -6.36 0.84 -12.30
CA SER A 57 -6.13 2.05 -13.08
C SER A 57 -5.97 1.73 -14.57
N GLN A 58 -5.20 0.71 -14.95
CA GLN A 58 -5.03 0.31 -16.36
C GLN A 58 -6.32 -0.24 -16.96
N LEU A 59 -7.09 -1.02 -16.19
CA LEU A 59 -8.39 -1.53 -16.65
C LEU A 59 -9.37 -0.38 -16.92
N ILE A 60 -9.42 0.61 -16.04
CA ILE A 60 -10.27 1.81 -16.20
C ILE A 60 -9.84 2.63 -17.41
N LEU A 61 -8.53 2.80 -17.66
CA LEU A 61 -8.04 3.54 -18.82
C LEU A 61 -8.30 2.85 -20.16
N ARG A 62 -8.47 1.53 -20.14
CA ARG A 62 -8.72 0.71 -21.35
C ARG A 62 -10.19 0.71 -21.77
N ILE A 63 -11.11 1.06 -20.86
CA ILE A 63 -12.57 1.15 -21.07
C ILE A 63 -12.92 2.58 -21.47
#